data_AF-A0AAD0LDH6-F1
#
_entry.id   AF-A0AAD0LDH6-F1
#
_cell.length_a   1.000
_cell.length_b   1.000
_cell.length_c   1.000
_cell.angle_alpha   90.00
_cell.angle_beta   90.00
_cell.angle_gamma   90.00
#
_symmetry.space_group_name_H-M   'P 1'
#
loop_
_entity.id
_entity.type
_entity.pdbx_description
1 polymer ?
#
loop_
_entity_poly.entity_id
_entity_poly.type
_entity_poly.pdbx_seq_one_letter_code
_entity_poly.pdbx_strand_id
1 'polypeptide(L)'
;MEEILIAVKNKEIDEDSALDIMLEFIEKSKEIKVKNILKLLSKNLLSLENASKMINAMSNLNDSKYNNAQKSNYYEDDTSNFKLSSKKSISNVKELKTKQKRAARPLEKEEYDEIMELCKNGFEYYDNGKKRKFRPNEQLAMTFLLQANLGLRISDVLTLTPSTLKNDKLEIIEKKTGKLQYRDINKNLKSIIYEYALEHNIKADEYIIKLKRRGVHKQLSIITNYLKLSNISSHSFRKLYSMTVYNSTDGDIELLKELLNHSSIATTQKYIRRTQDEINKVSASIDFTYSW
;
A
#
# COMPACT_ATOMS: atom_id res chain seq x y z
N MET A 1 27.97 -8.92 9.06
CA MET A 1 26.68 -9.20 9.74
C MET A 1 26.11 -10.55 9.33
N GLU A 2 25.76 -10.80 8.06
CA GLU A 2 25.23 -12.12 7.65
C GLU A 2 26.21 -13.28 7.88
N GLU A 3 27.52 -13.05 7.71
CA GLU A 3 28.56 -14.05 8.01
C GLU A 3 28.71 -14.35 9.51
N ILE A 4 28.69 -13.32 10.37
CA ILE A 4 28.72 -13.49 11.84
C ILE A 4 27.47 -14.26 12.30
N LEU A 5 26.32 -14.01 11.66
CA LEU A 5 25.06 -14.69 11.95
C LEU A 5 25.08 -16.16 11.53
N ILE A 6 25.83 -16.50 10.49
CA ILE A 6 26.05 -17.90 10.07
C ILE A 6 26.99 -18.59 11.06
N ALA A 7 28.05 -17.92 11.51
CA ALA A 7 29.00 -18.47 12.48
C ALA A 7 28.37 -18.78 13.85
N VAL A 8 27.51 -17.89 14.39
CA VAL A 8 26.77 -18.13 15.64
C VAL A 8 25.78 -19.29 15.48
N LYS A 9 25.06 -19.35 14.36
CA LYS A 9 24.11 -20.42 14.08
C LYS A 9 24.79 -21.80 13.96
N ASN A 10 26.01 -21.81 13.44
CA ASN A 10 26.84 -23.01 13.33
C ASN A 10 27.59 -23.36 14.64
N LYS A 11 27.42 -22.56 15.72
CA LYS A 11 28.15 -22.67 17.00
C LYS A 11 29.67 -22.53 16.87
N GLU A 12 30.14 -21.86 15.83
CA GLU A 12 31.57 -21.62 15.61
C GLU A 12 32.10 -20.49 16.52
N ILE A 13 31.19 -19.62 17.00
CA ILE A 13 31.47 -18.49 17.89
C ILE A 13 30.31 -18.41 18.90
N ASP A 14 30.61 -18.14 20.17
CA ASP A 14 29.59 -17.93 21.20
C ASP A 14 28.89 -16.56 21.07
N GLU A 15 27.75 -16.42 21.74
CA GLU A 15 26.88 -15.25 21.60
C GLU A 15 27.53 -13.94 22.09
N ASP A 16 28.38 -14.02 23.11
CA ASP A 16 29.05 -12.84 23.69
C ASP A 16 30.24 -12.40 22.82
N SER A 17 31.02 -13.35 22.30
CA SER A 17 32.05 -13.07 21.30
C SER A 17 31.47 -12.46 20.01
N ALA A 18 30.28 -12.91 19.60
CA ALA A 18 29.58 -12.34 18.45
C ALA A 18 29.07 -10.93 18.73
N LEU A 19 28.65 -10.64 19.97
CA LEU A 19 28.24 -9.32 20.41
C LEU A 19 29.40 -8.31 20.33
N ASP A 20 30.59 -8.69 20.80
CA ASP A 20 31.79 -7.84 20.78
C ASP A 20 32.21 -7.48 19.36
N ILE A 21 32.23 -8.45 18.44
CA ILE A 21 32.54 -8.21 17.02
C ILE A 21 31.49 -7.27 16.39
N MET A 22 30.22 -7.44 16.74
CA MET A 22 29.16 -6.57 16.23
C MET A 22 29.24 -5.15 16.80
N LEU A 23 29.62 -4.99 18.07
CA LEU A 23 29.84 -3.68 18.69
C LEU A 23 31.05 -2.96 18.06
N GLU A 24 32.15 -3.66 17.84
CA GLU A 24 33.33 -3.10 17.15
C GLU A 24 32.99 -2.66 15.72
N PHE A 25 32.15 -3.44 15.02
CA PHE A 25 31.66 -3.09 13.69
C PHE A 25 30.73 -1.87 13.70
N ILE A 26 29.89 -1.71 14.74
CA ILE A 26 29.02 -0.54 14.93
C ILE A 26 29.87 0.73 15.14
N GLU A 27 30.89 0.67 16.00
CA GLU A 27 31.78 1.79 16.26
C GLU A 27 32.55 2.22 15.00
N LYS A 28 33.05 1.25 14.22
CA LYS A 28 33.79 1.53 12.97
C LYS A 28 32.88 2.02 11.85
N SER A 29 31.66 1.53 11.72
CA SER A 29 30.77 1.84 10.59
C SER A 29 29.89 3.06 10.79
N LYS A 30 29.62 3.48 12.05
CA LYS A 30 28.68 4.57 12.42
C LYS A 30 27.28 4.48 11.79
N GLU A 31 26.91 3.35 11.19
CA GLU A 31 25.62 3.15 10.56
C GLU A 31 25.17 1.69 10.71
N ILE A 32 24.39 1.40 11.75
CA ILE A 32 23.50 0.24 11.72
C ILE A 32 22.09 0.68 12.13
N LYS A 33 21.11 0.33 11.30
CA LYS A 33 19.70 0.66 11.52
C LYS A 33 19.10 -0.32 12.52
N VAL A 34 18.40 0.18 13.54
CA VAL A 34 17.67 -0.58 14.58
C VAL A 34 16.82 -1.74 14.00
N LYS A 35 16.32 -1.58 12.77
CA LYS A 35 15.58 -2.60 12.02
C LYS A 35 16.37 -3.92 11.83
N ASN A 36 17.70 -3.86 11.77
CA ASN A 36 18.54 -5.03 11.64
C ASN A 36 18.63 -5.79 12.97
N ILE A 37 18.73 -5.11 14.11
CA ILE A 37 18.74 -5.73 15.45
C ILE A 37 17.40 -6.42 15.74
N LEU A 38 16.28 -5.77 15.41
CA LEU A 38 14.94 -6.37 15.53
C LEU A 38 14.78 -7.63 14.64
N LYS A 39 15.48 -7.68 13.50
CA LYS A 39 15.53 -8.86 12.63
C LYS A 39 16.34 -10.01 13.26
N LEU A 40 17.27 -9.73 14.17
CA LEU A 40 18.05 -10.75 14.90
C LEU A 40 17.25 -11.32 16.07
N LEU A 41 16.61 -10.44 16.85
CA LEU A 41 15.69 -10.82 17.93
C LEU A 41 14.55 -11.71 17.43
N SER A 42 13.90 -11.33 16.33
CA SER A 42 12.80 -12.12 15.74
C SER A 42 13.22 -13.50 15.21
N LYS A 43 14.53 -13.76 15.12
CA LYS A 43 15.08 -15.07 14.73
C LYS A 43 15.68 -15.85 15.92
N ASN A 44 15.50 -15.38 17.16
CA ASN A 44 16.13 -15.93 18.37
C ASN A 44 17.65 -16.10 18.26
N LEU A 45 18.31 -15.26 17.46
CA LEU A 45 19.76 -15.30 17.23
C LEU A 45 20.54 -14.36 18.18
N LEU A 46 19.82 -13.59 18.99
CA LEU A 46 20.36 -12.68 19.99
C LEU A 46 19.39 -12.62 21.16
N SER A 47 19.89 -12.69 22.38
CA SER A 47 19.09 -12.53 23.58
C SER A 47 18.57 -11.09 23.73
N LEU A 48 17.44 -10.95 24.43
CA LEU A 48 16.85 -9.65 24.75
C LEU A 48 17.83 -8.74 25.52
N GLU A 49 18.65 -9.32 26.39
CA GLU A 49 19.65 -8.59 27.16
C GLU A 49 20.77 -8.04 26.26
N ASN A 50 21.33 -8.86 25.38
CA ASN A 50 22.40 -8.45 24.48
C ASN A 50 21.91 -7.49 23.37
N ALA A 51 20.67 -7.63 22.93
CA ALA A 51 20.03 -6.65 22.04
C ALA A 51 19.86 -5.29 22.71
N SER A 52 19.52 -5.24 24.00
CA SER A 52 19.41 -3.99 24.77
C SER A 52 20.77 -3.30 24.89
N LYS A 53 21.85 -4.06 25.15
CA LYS A 53 23.23 -3.55 25.16
C LYS A 53 23.63 -2.92 23.82
N MET A 54 23.29 -3.55 22.68
CA MET A 54 23.55 -2.99 21.35
C MET A 54 22.75 -1.70 21.08
N ILE A 55 21.48 -1.66 21.48
CA ILE A 55 20.62 -0.48 21.27
C ILE A 55 21.11 0.72 22.10
N ASN A 56 21.60 0.48 23.31
CA ASN A 56 22.19 1.52 24.16
C ASN A 56 23.52 2.03 23.59
N ALA A 57 24.39 1.14 23.10
CA ALA A 57 25.64 1.53 22.43
C ALA A 57 25.37 2.38 21.17
N MET A 58 24.33 2.05 20.40
CA MET A 58 23.89 2.84 19.25
C MET A 58 23.32 4.21 19.62
N SER A 59 22.62 4.31 20.75
CA SER A 59 22.02 5.56 21.21
C SER A 59 23.12 6.57 21.59
N ASN A 60 24.17 6.10 22.27
CA ASN A 60 25.34 6.89 22.61
C ASN A 60 26.14 7.40 21.39
N LEU A 61 26.06 6.71 20.23
CA LEU A 61 26.68 7.16 18.97
C LEU A 61 25.90 8.28 18.26
N ASN A 62 24.60 8.40 18.51
CA ASN A 62 23.73 9.42 17.92
C ASN A 62 23.73 10.76 18.69
N ASP A 63 24.28 10.80 19.91
CA ASP A 63 24.30 12.02 20.74
C ASP A 63 25.33 13.08 20.33
N SER A 64 26.16 12.83 19.30
CA SER A 64 27.05 13.88 18.77
C SER A 64 26.38 14.83 17.74
N LYS A 65 25.10 14.64 17.38
CA LYS A 65 24.43 15.50 16.37
C LYS A 65 22.97 15.89 16.59
N TYR A 66 22.37 15.67 17.76
CA TYR A 66 20.96 16.05 17.99
C TYR A 66 20.69 16.72 19.36
N ASN A 67 21.33 17.86 19.62
CA ASN A 67 20.64 18.94 20.34
C ASN A 67 19.77 19.71 19.34
N ASN A 68 18.56 19.21 19.07
CA ASN A 68 17.36 20.02 18.84
C ASN A 68 16.13 19.14 18.55
N ALA A 69 15.05 19.46 19.25
CA ALA A 69 13.66 19.00 19.07
C ALA A 69 13.25 17.64 19.69
N GLN A 70 12.94 17.72 20.99
CA GLN A 70 11.69 17.23 21.62
C GLN A 70 11.26 15.76 21.47
N LYS A 71 11.42 15.04 22.59
CA LYS A 71 10.41 14.22 23.32
C LYS A 71 9.17 13.75 22.52
N SER A 72 9.04 12.44 22.34
CA SER A 72 7.94 11.65 22.94
C SER A 72 7.98 10.15 22.59
N ASN A 73 8.27 9.35 23.63
CA ASN A 73 7.70 8.07 24.07
C ASN A 73 7.05 7.10 23.04
N TYR A 74 7.63 5.90 22.95
CA TYR A 74 6.94 4.65 22.64
C TYR A 74 7.17 3.63 23.78
N TYR A 75 6.06 3.30 24.46
CA TYR A 75 5.69 2.10 25.23
C TYR A 75 6.80 1.20 25.84
N GLU A 76 6.89 1.27 27.17
CA GLU A 76 7.24 0.14 28.05
C GLU A 76 5.95 -0.58 28.48
N ASP A 77 5.98 -1.91 28.33
CA ASP A 77 5.45 -3.01 29.14
C ASP A 77 4.11 -2.91 29.88
N ASP A 78 3.31 -3.98 29.68
CA ASP A 78 2.50 -4.60 30.73
C ASP A 78 3.05 -6.01 30.98
N THR A 79 3.55 -6.27 32.18
CA THR A 79 3.03 -7.38 33.02
C THR A 79 3.36 -7.15 34.50
N SER A 80 2.34 -7.40 35.32
CA SER A 80 2.35 -7.65 36.77
C SER A 80 2.47 -6.43 37.72
N ASN A 81 1.32 -6.01 38.29
CA ASN A 81 1.07 -6.29 39.71
C ASN A 81 -0.36 -6.01 40.18
N PHE A 82 -0.81 -6.98 40.96
CA PHE A 82 -2.05 -7.04 41.71
C PHE A 82 -1.97 -6.09 42.93
N LYS A 83 -2.90 -5.14 43.08
CA LYS A 83 -3.55 -4.82 44.37
C LYS A 83 -4.66 -3.77 44.23
N LEU A 84 -5.77 -4.11 44.89
CA LEU A 84 -7.03 -3.39 45.01
C LEU A 84 -6.94 -2.30 46.09
N SER A 85 -7.34 -1.05 45.82
CA SER A 85 -8.08 -0.23 46.81
C SER A 85 -8.60 1.11 46.25
N SER A 86 -9.88 1.36 46.53
CA SER A 86 -10.56 2.65 46.75
C SER A 86 -10.69 3.69 45.62
N LYS A 87 -11.93 3.76 45.09
CA LYS A 87 -12.72 4.95 44.70
C LYS A 87 -12.01 6.31 44.76
N LYS A 88 -11.82 6.95 43.59
CA LYS A 88 -12.11 8.39 43.39
C LYS A 88 -12.24 8.75 41.91
N SER A 89 -13.48 9.06 41.53
CA SER A 89 -13.91 10.11 40.62
C SER A 89 -13.23 10.26 39.25
N ILE A 90 -13.95 9.78 38.24
CA ILE A 90 -13.92 10.23 36.85
C ILE A 90 -14.01 11.77 36.78
N SER A 91 -13.05 12.43 36.14
CA SER A 91 -13.31 13.57 35.26
C SER A 91 -12.06 13.98 34.47
N ASN A 92 -12.25 14.17 33.17
CA ASN A 92 -11.35 14.82 32.20
C ASN A 92 -10.21 14.00 31.59
N VAL A 93 -10.56 13.11 30.65
CA VAL A 93 -9.66 12.75 29.54
C VAL A 93 -10.13 13.48 28.28
N LYS A 94 -9.38 14.50 27.85
CA LYS A 94 -9.52 15.09 26.51
C LYS A 94 -9.07 14.05 25.48
N GLU A 95 -9.96 13.68 24.57
CA GLU A 95 -9.65 12.83 23.41
C GLU A 95 -8.49 13.43 22.58
N LEU A 96 -7.35 12.76 22.57
CA LEU A 96 -6.28 12.98 21.61
C LEU A 96 -6.63 12.26 20.30
N LYS A 97 -7.30 12.97 19.38
CA LYS A 97 -7.56 12.48 18.01
C LYS A 97 -6.28 12.45 17.18
N THR A 98 -5.57 11.33 17.18
CA THR A 98 -4.53 11.06 16.19
C THR A 98 -5.18 10.80 14.82
N LYS A 99 -4.93 11.67 13.84
CA LYS A 99 -5.36 11.46 12.43
C LYS A 99 -4.57 10.28 11.84
N GLN A 100 -5.00 9.04 12.06
CA GLN A 100 -4.53 7.91 11.27
C GLN A 100 -4.91 8.13 9.80
N LYS A 101 -3.93 8.19 8.89
CA LYS A 101 -4.18 8.14 7.44
C LYS A 101 -4.77 6.77 7.11
N ARG A 102 -6.09 6.70 7.06
CA ARG A 102 -6.84 5.50 6.65
C ARG A 102 -6.43 5.11 5.22
N ALA A 103 -6.10 3.84 5.02
CA ALA A 103 -5.68 3.29 3.73
C ALA A 103 -6.79 3.41 2.67
N ALA A 104 -6.41 3.44 1.39
CA ALA A 104 -7.38 3.52 0.30
C ALA A 104 -8.25 2.25 0.23
N ARG A 105 -9.56 2.41 0.01
CA ARG A 105 -10.52 1.30 -0.19
C ARG A 105 -10.85 1.09 -1.67
N PRO A 106 -11.37 -0.09 -2.08
CA PRO A 106 -11.96 -0.25 -3.41
C PRO A 106 -13.10 0.77 -3.63
N LEU A 107 -13.32 1.13 -4.89
CA LEU A 107 -14.49 1.88 -5.32
C LEU A 107 -15.69 0.93 -5.41
N GLU A 108 -16.86 1.43 -5.06
CA GLU A 108 -18.12 0.80 -5.48
C GLU A 108 -18.42 1.14 -6.94
N LYS A 109 -19.33 0.39 -7.59
CA LYS A 109 -19.65 0.58 -9.01
C LYS A 109 -20.24 1.96 -9.27
N GLU A 110 -21.15 2.40 -8.41
CA GLU A 110 -21.83 3.68 -8.50
C GLU A 110 -20.83 4.85 -8.34
N GLU A 111 -19.88 4.72 -7.39
CA GLU A 111 -18.83 5.72 -7.19
C GLU A 111 -17.88 5.80 -8.39
N TYR A 112 -17.58 4.67 -9.02
CA TYR A 112 -16.81 4.64 -10.26
C TYR A 112 -17.56 5.38 -11.37
N ASP A 113 -18.84 5.08 -11.56
CA ASP A 113 -19.67 5.70 -12.61
C ASP A 113 -19.79 7.21 -12.39
N GLU A 114 -20.03 7.67 -11.17
CA GLU A 114 -20.07 9.10 -10.82
C GLU A 114 -18.73 9.79 -11.10
N ILE A 115 -17.60 9.18 -10.73
CA ILE A 115 -16.27 9.74 -11.00
C ILE A 115 -16.05 9.86 -12.52
N MET A 116 -16.43 8.83 -13.28
CA MET A 116 -16.27 8.83 -14.74
C MET A 116 -17.13 9.91 -15.40
N GLU A 117 -18.36 10.08 -14.94
CA GLU A 117 -19.29 11.11 -15.43
C GLU A 117 -18.75 12.52 -15.17
N LEU A 118 -18.26 12.79 -13.96
CA LEU A 118 -17.66 14.08 -13.61
C LEU A 118 -16.36 14.35 -14.39
N CYS A 119 -15.59 13.32 -14.73
CA CYS A 119 -14.43 13.48 -15.60
C CYS A 119 -14.85 13.89 -17.01
N LYS A 120 -15.92 13.30 -17.56
CA LYS A 120 -16.38 13.55 -18.93
C LYS A 120 -17.07 14.90 -19.08
N ASN A 121 -17.97 15.25 -18.16
CA ASN A 121 -18.84 16.43 -18.31
C ASN A 121 -18.32 17.65 -17.55
N GLY A 122 -17.41 17.45 -16.60
CA GLY A 122 -17.01 18.49 -15.67
C GLY A 122 -18.15 18.92 -14.74
N PHE A 123 -17.85 19.83 -13.83
CA PHE A 123 -18.80 20.29 -12.82
C PHE A 123 -18.33 21.59 -12.16
N GLU A 124 -19.23 22.26 -11.46
CA GLU A 124 -18.89 23.40 -10.62
C GLU A 124 -18.73 22.96 -9.17
N TYR A 125 -17.73 23.50 -8.49
CA TYR A 125 -17.44 23.17 -7.10
C TYR A 125 -16.92 24.39 -6.35
N TYR A 126 -16.95 24.31 -5.02
CA TYR A 126 -16.41 25.36 -4.16
C TYR A 126 -15.08 24.91 -3.56
N ASP A 127 -14.09 25.81 -3.60
CA ASP A 127 -12.77 25.59 -3.03
C ASP A 127 -12.43 26.81 -2.17
N ASN A 128 -12.36 26.61 -0.85
CA ASN A 128 -12.18 27.68 0.14
C ASN A 128 -13.18 28.86 -0.07
N GLY A 129 -14.45 28.54 -0.25
CA GLY A 129 -15.53 29.52 -0.44
C GLY A 129 -15.58 30.17 -1.83
N LYS A 130 -14.63 29.88 -2.73
CA LYS A 130 -14.63 30.39 -4.10
C LYS A 130 -15.22 29.37 -5.06
N LYS A 131 -16.18 29.80 -5.88
CA LYS A 131 -16.73 29.00 -6.98
C LYS A 131 -15.65 28.74 -8.03
N ARG A 132 -15.47 27.47 -8.41
CA ARG A 132 -14.53 26.98 -9.42
C ARG A 132 -15.25 26.04 -10.37
N LYS A 133 -14.68 25.86 -11.56
CA LYS A 133 -15.17 24.92 -12.57
C LYS A 133 -14.12 23.87 -12.84
N PHE A 134 -14.47 22.61 -12.65
CA PHE A 134 -13.74 21.47 -13.17
C PHE A 134 -14.14 21.30 -14.63
N ARG A 135 -13.17 21.38 -15.54
CA ARG A 135 -13.44 21.22 -16.97
C ARG A 135 -13.45 19.72 -17.32
N PRO A 136 -14.26 19.30 -18.31
CA PRO A 136 -14.12 18.00 -18.97
C PRO A 136 -12.65 17.62 -19.18
N ASN A 137 -12.30 16.41 -18.77
CA ASN A 137 -10.97 15.84 -18.95
C ASN A 137 -11.08 14.36 -19.34
N GLU A 138 -11.16 14.15 -20.64
CA GLU A 138 -11.24 12.81 -21.23
C GLU A 138 -9.99 11.96 -20.95
N GLN A 139 -8.79 12.55 -20.96
CA GLN A 139 -7.55 11.83 -20.60
C GLN A 139 -7.60 11.30 -19.17
N LEU A 140 -8.25 12.03 -18.25
CA LEU A 140 -8.41 11.59 -16.87
C LEU A 140 -9.39 10.41 -16.80
N ALA A 141 -10.51 10.46 -17.53
CA ALA A 141 -11.45 9.35 -17.63
C ALA A 141 -10.76 8.11 -18.23
N MET A 142 -10.03 8.25 -19.33
CA MET A 142 -9.26 7.16 -19.95
C MET A 142 -8.23 6.57 -18.98
N THR A 143 -7.55 7.40 -18.20
CA THR A 143 -6.60 6.94 -17.16
C THR A 143 -7.27 6.02 -16.15
N PHE A 144 -8.46 6.38 -15.67
CA PHE A 144 -9.20 5.59 -14.68
C PHE A 144 -9.81 4.33 -15.28
N LEU A 145 -10.32 4.40 -16.52
CA LEU A 145 -10.79 3.24 -17.28
C LEU A 145 -9.67 2.19 -17.42
N LEU A 146 -8.50 2.62 -17.86
CA LEU A 146 -7.32 1.75 -18.00
C LEU A 146 -6.92 1.15 -16.66
N GLN A 147 -6.90 1.94 -15.59
CA GLN A 147 -6.51 1.46 -14.27
C GLN A 147 -7.51 0.44 -13.70
N ALA A 148 -8.81 0.66 -13.89
CA ALA A 148 -9.87 -0.23 -13.42
C ALA A 148 -9.96 -1.54 -14.21
N ASN A 149 -9.59 -1.54 -15.49
CA ASN A 149 -9.63 -2.75 -16.33
C ASN A 149 -8.31 -3.54 -16.34
N LEU A 150 -7.17 -2.84 -16.24
CA LEU A 150 -5.85 -3.47 -16.31
C LEU A 150 -5.25 -3.73 -14.94
N GLY A 151 -5.81 -3.14 -13.88
CA GLY A 151 -5.29 -3.28 -12.54
C GLY A 151 -3.88 -2.72 -12.36
N LEU A 152 -3.36 -1.89 -13.26
CA LEU A 152 -1.99 -1.38 -13.24
C LEU A 152 -1.80 -0.25 -12.20
N ARG A 153 -0.56 -0.04 -11.73
CA ARG A 153 -0.28 1.13 -10.88
C ARG A 153 -0.34 2.38 -11.74
N ILE A 154 -0.66 3.52 -11.14
CA ILE A 154 -0.80 4.76 -11.91
C ILE A 154 0.48 5.13 -12.67
N SER A 155 1.66 4.80 -12.13
CA SER A 155 2.93 5.02 -12.83
C SER A 155 3.04 4.22 -14.12
N ASP A 156 2.47 3.03 -14.14
CA ASP A 156 2.55 2.06 -15.23
C ASP A 156 1.46 2.34 -16.29
N VAL A 157 0.27 2.78 -15.85
CA VAL A 157 -0.79 3.28 -16.75
C VAL A 157 -0.29 4.47 -17.59
N LEU A 158 0.44 5.39 -16.95
CA LEU A 158 0.98 6.58 -17.63
C LEU A 158 2.13 6.29 -18.61
N THR A 159 2.58 5.04 -18.70
CA THR A 159 3.59 4.60 -19.68
C THR A 159 3.02 3.76 -20.80
N LEU A 160 1.70 3.50 -20.81
CA LEU A 160 1.06 2.72 -21.87
C LEU A 160 1.09 3.46 -23.21
N THR A 161 1.40 2.72 -24.25
CA THR A 161 1.32 3.15 -25.66
C THR A 161 0.41 2.16 -26.42
N PRO A 162 -0.12 2.51 -27.60
CA PRO A 162 -0.87 1.54 -28.41
C PRO A 162 -0.06 0.27 -28.72
N SER A 163 1.27 0.38 -28.90
CA SER A 163 2.18 -0.76 -29.10
C SER A 163 2.21 -1.73 -27.91
N THR A 164 2.08 -1.24 -26.67
CA THR A 164 1.98 -2.10 -25.47
C THR A 164 0.67 -2.88 -25.37
N LEU A 165 -0.30 -2.62 -26.26
CA LEU A 165 -1.64 -3.20 -26.28
C LEU A 165 -1.97 -3.88 -27.62
N LYS A 166 -0.95 -4.47 -28.25
CA LYS A 166 -1.06 -5.10 -29.58
C LYS A 166 -1.61 -6.52 -29.48
N ASN A 167 -2.30 -6.98 -30.53
CA ASN A 167 -2.78 -8.36 -30.68
C ASN A 167 -3.63 -8.90 -29.50
N ASP A 168 -4.47 -8.05 -28.90
CA ASP A 168 -5.32 -8.40 -27.74
C ASP A 168 -4.52 -8.71 -26.46
N LYS A 169 -3.26 -8.27 -26.40
CA LYS A 169 -2.37 -8.50 -25.27
C LYS A 169 -1.84 -7.20 -24.70
N LEU A 170 -1.70 -7.19 -23.39
CA LEU A 170 -0.89 -6.26 -22.65
C LEU A 170 0.55 -6.81 -22.61
N GLU A 171 1.52 -6.02 -23.06
CA GLU A 171 2.94 -6.31 -22.94
C GLU A 171 3.69 -5.06 -22.49
N ILE A 172 4.11 -5.04 -21.22
CA ILE A 172 4.73 -3.86 -20.60
C ILE A 172 5.78 -4.30 -19.57
N ILE A 173 6.87 -3.53 -19.48
CA ILE A 173 7.80 -3.61 -18.35
C ILE A 173 7.32 -2.62 -17.27
N GLU A 174 6.91 -3.13 -16.12
CA GLU A 174 6.44 -2.29 -15.01
C GLU A 174 7.54 -1.35 -14.55
N LYS A 175 7.27 -0.04 -14.52
CA LYS A 175 8.26 0.97 -14.12
C LYS A 175 8.74 0.80 -12.68
N LYS A 176 7.84 0.35 -11.80
CA LYS A 176 8.14 0.23 -10.37
C LYS A 176 9.01 -0.98 -10.04
N THR A 177 8.80 -2.09 -10.73
CA THR A 177 9.39 -3.39 -10.36
C THR A 177 10.40 -3.89 -11.38
N GLY A 178 10.39 -3.37 -12.61
CA GLY A 178 11.19 -3.86 -13.73
C GLY A 178 10.70 -5.19 -14.29
N LYS A 179 9.55 -5.70 -13.84
CA LYS A 179 9.02 -6.99 -14.30
C LYS A 179 8.23 -6.84 -15.58
N LEU A 180 8.40 -7.79 -16.50
CA LEU A 180 7.49 -7.95 -17.62
C LEU A 180 6.11 -8.35 -17.08
N GLN A 181 5.07 -7.69 -17.57
CA GLN A 181 3.70 -8.09 -17.42
C GLN A 181 3.14 -8.38 -18.81
N TYR A 182 2.74 -9.63 -19.02
CA TYR A 182 2.22 -10.14 -20.28
C TYR A 182 0.95 -10.94 -20.04
N ARG A 183 -0.17 -10.51 -20.64
CA ARG A 183 -1.47 -11.19 -20.53
C ARG A 183 -2.46 -10.68 -21.56
N ASP A 184 -3.49 -11.47 -21.82
CA ASP A 184 -4.60 -11.05 -22.66
C ASP A 184 -5.42 -9.92 -21.99
N ILE A 185 -6.02 -9.07 -22.83
CA ILE A 185 -6.92 -7.98 -22.42
C ILE A 185 -8.28 -8.12 -23.09
N ASN A 186 -9.27 -7.49 -22.48
CA ASN A 186 -10.62 -7.46 -23.02
C ASN A 186 -10.65 -6.77 -24.41
N LYS A 187 -11.28 -7.43 -25.40
CA LYS A 187 -11.37 -6.92 -26.77
C LYS A 187 -12.10 -5.58 -26.88
N ASN A 188 -13.15 -5.36 -26.08
CA ASN A 188 -13.88 -4.10 -26.04
C ASN A 188 -13.00 -2.97 -25.49
N LEU A 189 -12.27 -3.24 -24.40
CA LEU A 189 -11.30 -2.26 -23.86
C LEU A 189 -10.27 -1.87 -24.93
N LYS A 190 -9.76 -2.85 -25.67
CA LYS A 190 -8.84 -2.59 -26.78
C LYS A 190 -9.49 -1.68 -27.82
N SER A 191 -10.69 -2.01 -28.31
CA SER A 191 -11.39 -1.19 -29.31
C SER A 191 -11.51 0.27 -28.85
N ILE A 192 -11.93 0.50 -27.61
CA ILE A 192 -12.04 1.84 -27.00
C ILE A 192 -10.69 2.57 -27.00
N ILE A 193 -9.59 1.88 -26.69
CA ILE A 193 -8.25 2.48 -26.67
C ILE A 193 -7.76 2.84 -28.07
N TYR A 194 -8.01 1.98 -29.07
CA TYR A 194 -7.61 2.25 -30.44
C TYR A 194 -8.43 3.38 -31.06
N GLU A 195 -9.73 3.42 -30.80
CA GLU A 195 -10.61 4.54 -31.20
C GLU A 195 -10.11 5.85 -30.59
N TYR A 196 -9.86 5.86 -29.28
CA TYR A 196 -9.25 7.01 -28.60
C TYR A 196 -7.90 7.42 -29.20
N ALA A 197 -7.02 6.46 -29.51
CA ALA A 197 -5.74 6.76 -30.13
C ALA A 197 -5.89 7.38 -31.53
N LEU A 198 -6.86 6.91 -32.33
CA LEU A 198 -7.15 7.45 -33.65
C LEU A 198 -7.70 8.88 -33.57
N GLU A 199 -8.70 9.12 -32.71
CA GLU A 199 -9.31 10.45 -32.53
C GLU A 199 -8.29 11.50 -32.07
N HIS A 200 -7.35 11.10 -31.22
CA HIS A 200 -6.33 11.99 -30.66
C HIS A 200 -5.00 11.96 -31.45
N ASN A 201 -4.96 11.32 -32.62
CA ASN A 201 -3.77 11.19 -33.49
C ASN A 201 -2.52 10.66 -32.74
N ILE A 202 -2.71 9.70 -31.85
CA ILE A 202 -1.65 9.10 -31.03
C ILE A 202 -0.94 8.02 -31.84
N LYS A 203 0.39 8.16 -31.99
CA LYS A 203 1.20 7.16 -32.70
C LYS A 203 1.39 5.90 -31.86
N ALA A 204 1.77 4.80 -32.51
CA ALA A 204 1.91 3.49 -31.87
C ALA A 204 2.84 3.49 -30.63
N ASP A 205 3.94 4.25 -30.68
CA ASP A 205 4.93 4.34 -29.60
C ASP A 205 4.78 5.59 -28.73
N GLU A 206 3.69 6.33 -28.91
CA GLU A 206 3.37 7.50 -28.10
C GLU A 206 2.50 7.13 -26.90
N TYR A 207 2.71 7.81 -25.77
CA TYR A 207 1.89 7.58 -24.58
C TYR A 207 0.42 7.93 -24.84
N ILE A 208 -0.46 6.98 -24.52
CA ILE A 208 -1.91 7.16 -24.59
C ILE A 208 -2.34 8.31 -23.67
N ILE A 209 -1.72 8.40 -22.49
CA ILE A 209 -2.01 9.42 -21.49
C ILE A 209 -0.85 10.41 -21.37
N LYS A 210 -1.11 11.70 -21.63
CA LYS A 210 -0.12 12.78 -21.55
C LYS A 210 -0.17 13.52 -20.20
N LEU A 211 -0.96 13.04 -19.25
CA LEU A 211 -1.08 13.61 -17.90
C LEU A 211 0.10 13.26 -17.00
N LYS A 212 0.51 14.22 -16.17
CA LYS A 212 1.47 13.97 -15.08
C LYS A 212 0.75 13.35 -13.89
N ARG A 213 1.41 12.40 -13.21
CA ARG A 213 0.90 11.73 -11.99
C ARG A 213 0.35 12.69 -10.94
N ARG A 214 1.07 13.78 -10.65
CA ARG A 214 0.62 14.83 -9.70
C ARG A 214 -0.68 15.49 -10.16
N GLY A 215 -0.85 15.69 -11.47
CA GLY A 215 -2.07 16.23 -12.07
C GLY A 215 -3.26 15.27 -11.93
N VAL A 216 -3.04 13.97 -12.14
CA VAL A 216 -4.07 12.93 -11.91
C VAL A 216 -4.51 12.94 -10.45
N HIS A 217 -3.58 12.89 -9.50
CA HIS A 217 -3.92 12.89 -8.07
C HIS A 217 -4.64 14.16 -7.62
N LYS A 218 -4.21 15.33 -8.12
CA LYS A 218 -4.86 16.60 -7.79
C LYS A 218 -6.30 16.63 -8.30
N GLN A 219 -6.53 16.20 -9.54
CA GLN A 219 -7.86 16.19 -10.12
C GLN A 219 -8.78 15.17 -9.45
N LEU A 220 -8.27 13.96 -9.16
CA LEU A 220 -9.00 12.97 -8.39
C LEU A 220 -9.40 13.51 -7.02
N SER A 221 -8.50 14.22 -6.33
CA SER A 221 -8.81 14.82 -5.03
C SER A 221 -9.93 15.85 -5.11
N ILE A 222 -10.05 16.62 -6.20
CA ILE A 222 -11.14 17.57 -6.39
C ILE A 222 -12.47 16.82 -6.53
N ILE A 223 -12.49 15.78 -7.37
CA ILE A 223 -13.67 14.94 -7.60
C ILE A 223 -14.12 14.25 -6.31
N THR A 224 -13.20 13.62 -5.59
CA THR A 224 -13.55 12.91 -4.34
C THR A 224 -14.02 13.87 -3.25
N ASN A 225 -13.46 15.09 -3.18
CA ASN A 225 -13.94 16.10 -2.24
C ASN A 225 -15.34 16.58 -2.60
N TYR A 226 -15.64 16.74 -3.89
CA TYR A 226 -16.96 17.14 -4.39
C TYR A 226 -18.02 16.08 -4.06
N LEU A 227 -17.72 14.81 -4.34
CA LEU A 227 -18.58 13.67 -4.03
C LEU A 227 -18.59 13.30 -2.53
N LYS A 228 -17.81 13.99 -1.70
CA LYS A 228 -17.62 13.69 -0.26
C LYS A 228 -17.14 12.24 0.00
N LEU A 229 -16.43 11.66 -0.96
CA LEU A 229 -15.87 10.33 -0.85
C LEU A 229 -14.63 10.35 0.04
N SER A 230 -14.58 9.44 0.99
CA SER A 230 -13.41 9.26 1.86
C SER A 230 -12.60 8.03 1.44
N ASN A 231 -11.29 8.11 1.65
CA ASN A 231 -10.36 7.00 1.40
C ASN A 231 -10.31 6.50 -0.05
N ILE A 232 -10.55 7.41 -1.01
CA ILE A 232 -10.36 7.15 -2.44
C ILE A 232 -9.02 7.74 -2.92
N SER A 233 -8.30 6.97 -3.73
CA SER A 233 -7.06 7.39 -4.40
C SER A 233 -6.91 6.64 -5.73
N SER A 234 -5.81 6.85 -6.48
CA SER A 234 -5.57 6.04 -7.68
C SER A 234 -5.50 4.54 -7.36
N HIS A 235 -5.05 4.16 -6.15
CA HIS A 235 -5.05 2.77 -5.75
C HIS A 235 -6.46 2.17 -5.58
N SER A 236 -7.49 3.00 -5.43
CA SER A 236 -8.88 2.54 -5.32
C SER A 236 -9.37 1.92 -6.63
N PHE A 237 -8.98 2.45 -7.80
CA PHE A 237 -9.27 1.85 -9.10
C PHE A 237 -8.56 0.50 -9.29
N ARG A 238 -7.29 0.39 -8.85
CA ARG A 238 -6.59 -0.91 -8.84
C ARG A 238 -7.23 -1.90 -7.86
N LYS A 239 -7.74 -1.42 -6.72
CA LYS A 239 -8.47 -2.25 -5.75
C LYS A 239 -9.83 -2.70 -6.29
N LEU A 240 -10.53 -1.85 -7.06
CA LEU A 240 -11.74 -2.23 -7.79
C LEU A 240 -11.43 -3.42 -8.71
N TYR A 241 -10.43 -3.29 -9.60
CA TYR A 241 -9.98 -4.42 -10.44
C TYR A 241 -9.71 -5.69 -9.61
N SER A 242 -8.96 -5.53 -8.52
CA SER A 242 -8.53 -6.66 -7.69
C SER A 242 -9.72 -7.37 -7.04
N MET A 243 -10.70 -6.61 -6.55
CA MET A 243 -11.90 -7.17 -5.93
C MET A 243 -12.80 -7.83 -6.97
N THR A 244 -12.96 -7.22 -8.14
CA THR A 244 -13.73 -7.81 -9.25
C THR A 244 -13.15 -9.16 -9.67
N VAL A 245 -11.83 -9.24 -9.87
CA VAL A 245 -11.15 -10.49 -10.22
C VAL A 245 -11.32 -11.53 -9.11
N TYR A 246 -11.01 -11.15 -7.87
CA TYR A 246 -11.10 -12.05 -6.71
C TYR A 246 -12.50 -12.65 -6.57
N ASN A 247 -13.54 -11.83 -6.71
CA ASN A 247 -14.93 -12.30 -6.61
C ASN A 247 -15.34 -13.15 -7.83
N SER A 248 -14.88 -12.80 -9.04
CA SER A 248 -15.21 -13.56 -10.27
C SER A 248 -14.53 -14.92 -10.37
N THR A 249 -13.53 -15.17 -9.52
CA THR A 249 -12.71 -16.39 -9.50
C THR A 249 -12.94 -17.20 -8.23
N ASP A 250 -14.07 -16.96 -7.54
CA ASP A 250 -14.43 -17.59 -6.27
C ASP A 250 -13.33 -17.52 -5.20
N GLY A 251 -12.55 -16.44 -5.23
CA GLY A 251 -11.51 -16.16 -4.24
C GLY A 251 -10.12 -16.65 -4.58
N ASP A 252 -9.78 -16.91 -5.85
CA ASP A 252 -8.43 -17.29 -6.26
C ASP A 252 -7.43 -16.13 -6.10
N ILE A 253 -6.74 -16.12 -4.96
CA ILE A 253 -5.74 -15.11 -4.63
C ILE A 253 -4.41 -15.30 -5.38
N GLU A 254 -4.10 -16.52 -5.82
CA GLU A 254 -2.87 -16.82 -6.55
C GLU A 254 -2.97 -16.29 -7.98
N LEU A 255 -4.10 -16.55 -8.64
CA LEU A 255 -4.40 -15.95 -9.94
C LEU A 255 -4.38 -14.43 -9.86
N LEU A 256 -4.98 -13.84 -8.80
CA LEU A 256 -4.90 -12.39 -8.60
C LEU A 256 -3.46 -11.91 -8.39
N LYS A 257 -2.61 -12.65 -7.68
CA LYS A 257 -1.19 -12.32 -7.48
C LYS A 257 -0.47 -12.26 -8.83
N GLU A 258 -0.72 -13.22 -9.70
CA GLU A 258 -0.15 -13.28 -11.05
C GLU A 258 -0.65 -12.12 -11.92
N LEU A 259 -1.95 -11.87 -11.95
CA LEU A 259 -2.56 -10.77 -12.70
C LEU A 259 -2.06 -9.38 -12.26
N LEU A 260 -1.78 -9.21 -10.97
CA LEU A 260 -1.21 -7.98 -10.40
C LEU A 260 0.33 -7.92 -10.45
N ASN A 261 0.98 -8.98 -10.94
CA ASN A 261 2.43 -9.15 -11.02
C ASN A 261 3.15 -8.97 -9.67
N HIS A 262 2.52 -9.44 -8.58
CA HIS A 262 3.07 -9.32 -7.23
C HIS A 262 4.05 -10.47 -6.91
N SER A 263 5.09 -10.18 -6.15
CA SER A 263 6.05 -11.21 -5.71
C SER A 263 5.53 -12.10 -4.56
N SER A 264 4.45 -11.70 -3.88
CA SER A 264 3.91 -12.45 -2.76
C SER A 264 2.41 -12.22 -2.58
N ILE A 265 1.73 -13.27 -2.09
CA ILE A 265 0.32 -13.23 -1.71
C ILE A 265 0.09 -12.13 -0.66
N ALA A 266 0.99 -11.96 0.31
CA ALA A 266 0.91 -10.91 1.33
C ALA A 266 0.82 -9.49 0.73
N THR A 267 1.41 -9.27 -0.45
CA THR A 267 1.27 -7.99 -1.16
C THR A 267 -0.11 -7.86 -1.80
N THR A 268 -0.62 -8.96 -2.37
CA THR A 268 -1.96 -9.04 -2.97
C THR A 268 -3.07 -8.87 -1.95
N GLN A 269 -2.92 -9.43 -0.75
CA GLN A 269 -3.87 -9.28 0.38
C GLN A 269 -4.18 -7.82 0.71
N LYS A 270 -3.26 -6.88 0.46
CA LYS A 270 -3.53 -5.45 0.68
C LYS A 270 -4.57 -4.87 -0.27
N TYR A 271 -4.88 -5.55 -1.37
CA TYR A 271 -5.83 -5.11 -2.39
C TYR A 271 -7.22 -5.71 -2.19
N ILE A 272 -7.32 -6.85 -1.52
CA ILE A 272 -8.58 -7.48 -1.10
C ILE A 272 -8.84 -7.14 0.36
N ARG A 273 -9.88 -6.36 0.65
CA ARG A 273 -10.25 -6.07 2.04
C ARG A 273 -11.45 -6.91 2.39
N ARG A 274 -11.28 -7.82 3.36
CA ARG A 274 -12.41 -8.50 4.00
C ARG A 274 -12.91 -7.65 5.15
N THR A 275 -14.22 -7.53 5.27
CA THR A 275 -14.91 -6.90 6.39
C THR A 275 -15.06 -7.91 7.52
N GLN A 276 -15.19 -7.43 8.76
CA GLN A 276 -15.46 -8.30 9.90
C GLN A 276 -16.83 -8.99 9.74
N ASP A 277 -17.78 -8.32 9.10
CA ASP A 277 -19.12 -8.85 8.84
C ASP A 277 -19.08 -10.05 7.89
N GLU A 278 -18.26 -10.00 6.83
CA GLU A 278 -18.02 -11.16 5.95
C GLU A 278 -17.43 -12.35 6.71
N ILE A 279 -16.44 -12.10 7.58
CA ILE A 279 -15.82 -13.14 8.41
C ILE A 279 -16.87 -13.77 9.33
N ASN A 280 -17.66 -12.94 10.02
CA ASN A 280 -18.69 -13.39 10.95
C ASN A 280 -19.78 -14.19 10.21
N LYS A 281 -20.22 -13.71 9.05
CA LYS A 281 -21.25 -14.38 8.24
C LYS A 281 -20.79 -15.77 7.80
N VAL A 282 -19.56 -15.89 7.28
CA VAL A 282 -19.00 -17.20 6.89
C VAL A 282 -18.87 -18.10 8.11
N SER A 283 -18.31 -17.59 9.21
CA SER A 283 -18.15 -18.36 10.44
C SER A 283 -19.48 -18.88 10.99
N ALA A 284 -20.54 -18.07 10.94
CA ALA A 284 -21.88 -18.44 11.42
C ALA A 284 -22.62 -19.39 10.46
N SER A 285 -22.25 -19.42 9.18
CA SER A 285 -22.87 -20.30 8.18
C SER A 285 -22.38 -21.74 8.23
N ILE A 286 -21.26 -22.00 8.92
CA ILE A 286 -20.69 -23.34 9.06
C ILE A 286 -21.46 -24.07 10.16
N ASP A 287 -22.22 -25.09 9.77
CA ASP A 287 -22.97 -25.94 10.69
C ASP A 287 -22.84 -27.41 10.30
N PHE A 288 -22.15 -28.18 11.15
CA PHE A 288 -22.06 -29.64 11.05
C PHE A 288 -22.85 -30.35 12.17
N THR A 289 -23.65 -29.61 12.96
CA THR A 289 -24.42 -30.16 14.08
C THR A 289 -25.47 -31.16 13.65
N TYR A 290 -25.88 -31.16 12.37
CA TYR A 290 -26.77 -32.18 11.80
C TYR A 290 -26.20 -33.61 11.84
N SER A 291 -24.89 -33.75 12.07
CA SER A 291 -24.23 -35.06 12.22
C SER A 291 -24.01 -35.48 13.68
N TRP A 292 -24.52 -34.72 14.65
CA TRP A 292 -24.38 -34.94 16.10
C TRP A 292 -25.72 -35.35 16.70
#